data_AF-A0AAU3GBU3-F1
#
_entry.id   AF-A0AAU3GBU3-F1
#
_cell.length_a   1.000
_cell.length_b   1.000
_cell.length_c   1.000
_cell.angle_alpha   90.00
_cell.angle_beta   90.00
_cell.angle_gamma   90.00
#
_symmetry.space_group_name_H-M   'P 1'
#
loop_
_entity.id
_entity.type
_entity.pdbx_description
1 polymer ?
#
loop_
_entity_poly.entity_id
_entity_poly.type
_entity_poly.pdbx_seq_one_letter_code
_entity_poly.pdbx_strand_id
1 'polypeptide(L)'
;MSKIDRMVFAIDPAAGHAEPAMSQGVHDLLEEIVATPPERRRPSWSAFRRGRARRPALIGMVMALSVAAAIVVGLPARGPATEYANAAVSLKRVDQYLDITVNDPKADVTTFTEAFHAVGLDAVVEKIPVRPRQVGKMIGPLAPGDFPEGTGMTIKAIRACGSVWCGQISIPAGYTGKIVIGIGRPAAPGEPYRANGPVNDSLMKSDALDGYEARGKTVVEVRAELDRRGLKPKYYLFFGDPDKAHTASPVTADRIKDDWVVDLAWDYSSDTVALTVAGGPSPEQPEEQNGQ
;
A
#
# COMPACT_ATOMS: atom_id res chain seq x y z
N MET A 1 22.88 29.22 27.30
CA MET A 1 22.03 29.46 26.12
C MET A 1 22.70 28.80 24.93
N SER A 2 22.11 27.71 24.44
CA SER A 2 22.74 26.75 23.50
C SER A 2 22.22 26.94 22.07
N LYS A 3 23.04 26.54 21.10
CA LYS A 3 23.11 26.90 19.68
C LYS A 3 21.98 26.33 18.79
N ILE A 4 20.80 26.04 19.34
CA ILE A 4 19.67 25.40 18.64
C ILE A 4 18.60 26.40 18.19
N ASP A 5 18.56 27.62 18.74
CA ASP A 5 17.57 28.66 18.38
C ASP A 5 17.88 29.44 17.07
N ARG A 6 18.57 28.83 16.09
CA ARG A 6 18.95 29.55 14.86
C ARG A 6 18.73 28.81 13.54
N MET A 7 17.81 27.85 13.49
CA MET A 7 17.41 27.17 12.25
C MET A 7 15.89 27.01 12.10
N VAL A 8 15.12 28.00 12.55
CA VAL A 8 13.71 28.17 12.17
C VAL A 8 13.49 29.63 11.85
N PHE A 9 13.71 30.03 10.59
CA PHE A 9 13.08 31.19 9.93
C PHE A 9 13.70 31.35 8.53
N ALA A 10 13.20 30.57 7.56
CA ALA A 10 13.16 30.92 6.16
C ALA A 10 12.39 29.82 5.41
N ILE A 11 11.18 30.12 4.98
CA ILE A 11 10.63 29.90 3.63
C ILE A 11 9.16 30.30 3.75
N ASP A 12 8.95 31.59 3.51
CA ASP A 12 7.68 32.19 3.13
C ASP A 12 7.54 32.00 1.61
N PRO A 13 6.51 31.29 1.09
CA PRO A 13 6.23 31.25 -0.33
C PRO A 13 5.02 32.12 -0.65
N ALA A 14 5.18 33.44 -0.62
CA ALA A 14 4.22 34.38 -1.19
C ALA A 14 4.91 35.58 -1.86
N ALA A 15 5.55 35.34 -3.01
CA ALA A 15 5.80 36.39 -4.01
C ALA A 15 6.12 35.79 -5.39
N GLY A 16 5.30 36.12 -6.39
CA GLY A 16 5.70 36.11 -7.81
C GLY A 16 5.15 34.97 -8.67
N HIS A 17 3.86 35.03 -9.03
CA HIS A 17 3.37 34.37 -10.25
C HIS A 17 3.88 35.14 -11.47
N ALA A 18 4.82 34.54 -12.20
CA ALA A 18 4.97 34.75 -13.63
C ALA A 18 4.67 33.40 -14.29
N GLU A 19 3.56 33.34 -15.03
CA GLU A 19 3.19 32.19 -15.85
C GLU A 19 4.29 31.92 -16.89
N PRO A 20 4.70 30.65 -17.11
CA PRO A 20 5.42 30.34 -18.33
C PRO A 20 4.44 30.47 -19.50
N ALA A 21 4.66 31.50 -20.34
CA ALA A 21 4.01 31.61 -21.63
C ALA A 21 4.21 30.30 -22.41
N MET A 22 3.10 29.68 -22.82
CA MET A 22 3.10 28.51 -23.70
C MET A 22 3.87 28.89 -24.97
N SER A 23 4.94 28.14 -25.26
CA SER A 23 5.77 28.40 -26.43
C SER A 23 4.95 28.15 -27.71
N GLN A 24 5.16 29.00 -28.72
CA GLN A 24 4.49 28.91 -30.03
C GLN A 24 4.58 27.52 -30.68
N GLY A 25 5.61 26.73 -30.34
CA GLY A 25 5.77 25.36 -30.84
C GLY A 25 4.69 24.36 -30.41
N VAL A 26 3.92 24.63 -29.34
CA VAL A 26 2.79 23.77 -28.94
C VAL A 26 1.54 24.06 -29.79
N HIS A 27 1.37 25.31 -30.26
CA HIS A 27 0.28 25.67 -31.15
C HIS A 27 0.50 25.14 -32.57
N ASP A 28 1.73 25.17 -33.08
CA ASP A 28 2.04 24.63 -34.42
C ASP A 28 1.81 23.11 -34.50
N LEU A 29 2.07 22.37 -33.42
CA LEU A 29 1.87 20.92 -33.37
C LEU A 29 0.39 20.52 -33.22
N LEU A 30 -0.43 21.39 -32.61
CA LEU A 30 -1.88 21.20 -32.53
C LEU A 30 -2.58 21.57 -33.85
N GLU A 31 -2.10 22.58 -34.59
CA GLU A 31 -2.64 22.88 -35.92
C GLU A 31 -2.34 21.77 -36.93
N GLU A 32 -1.16 21.14 -36.89
CA GLU A 32 -0.82 20.04 -37.80
C GLU A 32 -1.71 18.79 -37.59
N ILE A 33 -2.05 18.48 -36.34
CA ILE A 33 -2.93 17.35 -36.00
C ILE A 33 -4.40 17.63 -36.42
N VAL A 34 -4.84 18.88 -36.39
CA VAL A 34 -6.21 19.26 -36.77
C VAL A 34 -6.35 19.48 -38.27
N ALA A 35 -5.27 19.80 -38.99
CA ALA A 35 -5.27 20.12 -40.41
C ALA A 35 -5.24 18.90 -41.35
N THR A 36 -5.41 17.67 -40.85
CA THR A 36 -5.52 16.47 -41.72
C THR A 36 -6.98 16.22 -42.12
N PRO A 37 -7.43 16.62 -43.33
CA PRO A 37 -8.79 16.33 -43.78
C PRO A 37 -8.98 14.83 -44.07
N PRO A 38 -10.14 14.25 -43.74
CA PRO A 38 -10.44 12.87 -44.10
C PRO A 38 -10.57 12.75 -45.62
N GLU A 39 -9.75 11.87 -46.20
CA GLU A 39 -9.79 11.55 -47.62
C GLU A 39 -11.11 10.85 -47.96
N ARG A 40 -12.03 11.61 -48.56
CA ARG A 40 -13.33 11.13 -49.04
C ARG A 40 -13.12 10.17 -50.21
N ARG A 41 -13.05 8.86 -49.93
CA ARG A 41 -13.22 7.85 -50.98
C ARG A 41 -14.69 7.78 -51.40
N ARG A 42 -14.97 8.31 -52.60
CA ARG A 42 -16.22 8.11 -53.33
C ARG A 42 -16.28 6.66 -53.85
N PRO A 43 -17.35 5.89 -53.60
CA PRO A 43 -17.58 4.64 -54.31
C PRO A 43 -18.17 4.93 -55.69
N SER A 44 -17.51 4.46 -56.75
CA SER A 44 -18.08 4.44 -58.09
C SER A 44 -19.15 3.34 -58.17
N TRP A 45 -20.36 3.75 -58.53
CA TRP A 45 -21.44 2.84 -58.87
C TRP A 45 -21.28 2.43 -60.33
N SER A 46 -20.96 1.16 -60.58
CA SER A 46 -21.25 0.50 -61.85
C SER A 46 -21.92 -0.84 -61.59
N ALA A 47 -23.04 -1.02 -62.27
CA ALA A 47 -24.02 -2.07 -62.08
C ALA A 47 -23.53 -3.41 -62.62
N PHE A 48 -23.67 -4.49 -61.84
CA PHE A 48 -23.85 -5.83 -62.39
C PHE A 48 -24.78 -6.70 -61.51
N ARG A 49 -25.99 -6.91 -62.07
CA ARG A 49 -26.80 -8.15 -62.12
C ARG A 49 -27.16 -8.90 -60.82
N ARG A 50 -28.42 -8.69 -60.44
CA ARG A 50 -29.47 -9.70 -60.16
C ARG A 50 -29.01 -11.16 -59.98
N GLY A 51 -29.09 -11.67 -58.75
CA GLY A 51 -29.04 -13.09 -58.41
C GLY A 51 -29.73 -13.34 -57.06
N ARG A 52 -30.82 -14.09 -57.09
CA ARG A 52 -31.82 -14.33 -56.04
C ARG A 52 -31.36 -15.45 -55.10
N ALA A 53 -31.38 -15.25 -53.76
CA ALA A 53 -31.95 -16.17 -52.74
C ALA A 53 -31.45 -15.91 -51.30
N ARG A 54 -32.39 -15.52 -50.44
CA ARG A 54 -32.67 -15.96 -49.06
C ARG A 54 -31.52 -16.00 -48.01
N ARG A 55 -31.63 -15.06 -47.04
CA ARG A 55 -31.09 -15.04 -45.65
C ARG A 55 -31.43 -16.32 -44.84
N PRO A 56 -30.80 -16.62 -43.67
CA PRO A 56 -30.19 -15.72 -42.67
C PRO A 56 -28.73 -16.05 -42.27
N ALA A 57 -27.85 -15.05 -42.10
CA ALA A 57 -27.59 -14.31 -40.85
C ALA A 57 -27.14 -15.18 -39.66
N LEU A 58 -25.85 -15.53 -39.66
CA LEU A 58 -25.05 -15.77 -38.47
C LEU A 58 -23.84 -14.83 -38.54
N ILE A 59 -24.06 -13.58 -38.18
CA ILE A 59 -22.97 -12.66 -37.84
C ILE A 59 -22.50 -13.14 -36.47
N GLY A 60 -21.44 -13.93 -36.47
CA GLY A 60 -20.69 -14.24 -35.27
C GLY A 60 -20.19 -12.93 -34.69
N MET A 61 -20.86 -12.48 -33.64
CA MET A 61 -20.44 -11.39 -32.78
C MET A 61 -19.11 -11.83 -32.14
N VAL A 62 -17.99 -11.42 -32.74
CA VAL A 62 -16.69 -11.47 -32.07
C VAL A 62 -16.78 -10.43 -30.97
N MET A 63 -17.25 -10.87 -29.80
CA MET A 63 -17.02 -10.19 -28.55
C MET A 63 -15.51 -10.05 -28.43
N ALA A 64 -14.99 -8.86 -28.68
CA ALA A 64 -13.65 -8.49 -28.29
C ALA A 64 -13.61 -8.50 -26.76
N LEU A 65 -13.39 -9.69 -26.18
CA LEU A 65 -12.75 -9.80 -24.89
C LEU A 65 -11.38 -9.14 -25.08
N SER A 66 -11.26 -7.89 -24.64
CA SER A 66 -9.98 -7.21 -24.51
C SER A 66 -9.17 -7.98 -23.47
N VAL A 67 -8.48 -9.02 -23.93
CA VAL A 67 -7.40 -9.66 -23.21
C VAL A 67 -6.37 -8.56 -23.00
N ALA A 68 -6.22 -8.09 -21.76
CA ALA A 68 -5.15 -7.17 -21.39
C ALA A 68 -3.83 -7.91 -21.63
N ALA A 69 -3.22 -7.68 -22.80
CA ALA A 69 -1.95 -8.27 -23.14
C ALA A 69 -0.88 -7.73 -22.19
N ALA A 70 -0.11 -8.62 -21.55
CA ALA A 70 1.04 -8.22 -20.78
C ALA A 70 2.12 -7.68 -21.75
N ILE A 71 2.65 -6.50 -21.45
CA ILE A 71 3.76 -5.91 -22.20
C ILE A 71 5.05 -6.23 -21.45
N VAL A 72 5.97 -6.92 -22.13
CA VAL A 72 7.29 -7.27 -21.60
C VAL A 72 8.33 -6.59 -22.48
N VAL A 73 9.15 -5.71 -21.89
CA VAL A 73 10.20 -4.98 -22.62
C VAL A 73 11.57 -5.32 -22.01
N GLY A 74 12.55 -5.58 -22.88
CA GLY A 74 13.95 -5.74 -22.49
C GLY A 74 14.31 -7.14 -22.01
N LEU A 75 14.13 -8.15 -22.87
CA LEU A 75 14.82 -9.44 -22.73
C LEU A 75 16.21 -9.32 -23.40
N PRO A 76 17.31 -9.00 -22.70
CA PRO A 76 18.62 -9.40 -23.20
C PRO A 76 18.62 -10.93 -23.18
N ALA A 77 19.28 -11.56 -24.14
CA ALA A 77 19.18 -13.00 -24.43
C ALA A 77 19.44 -14.00 -23.26
N ARG A 78 19.68 -13.55 -22.01
CA ARG A 78 19.90 -14.35 -20.80
C ARG A 78 19.53 -13.65 -19.46
N GLY A 79 18.43 -12.89 -19.32
CA GLY A 79 18.10 -12.25 -18.03
C GLY A 79 16.61 -11.87 -17.81
N PRO A 80 16.22 -11.50 -16.57
CA PRO A 80 14.87 -11.04 -16.24
C PRO A 80 14.51 -9.75 -17.00
N ALA A 81 13.20 -9.51 -17.20
CA ALA A 81 12.73 -8.33 -17.90
C ALA A 81 13.04 -7.05 -17.12
N THR A 82 13.39 -5.98 -17.82
CA THR A 82 13.59 -4.66 -17.21
C THR A 82 12.27 -3.95 -16.95
N GLU A 83 11.21 -4.29 -17.70
CA GLU A 83 9.87 -3.72 -17.53
C GLU A 83 8.81 -4.78 -17.79
N TYR A 84 7.75 -4.77 -16.97
CA TYR A 84 6.60 -5.64 -17.09
C TYR A 84 5.33 -4.87 -16.72
N ALA A 85 4.31 -4.93 -17.55
CA ALA A 85 3.02 -4.34 -17.23
C ALA A 85 1.87 -5.27 -17.58
N ASN A 86 0.90 -5.35 -16.67
CA ASN A 86 -0.41 -5.96 -16.89
C ASN A 86 -1.51 -5.05 -16.31
N ALA A 87 -2.77 -5.52 -16.36
CA ALA A 87 -3.90 -4.74 -15.84
C ALA A 87 -3.82 -4.45 -14.33
N ALA A 88 -3.12 -5.29 -13.55
CA ALA A 88 -3.01 -5.17 -12.10
C ALA A 88 -1.87 -4.26 -11.67
N VAL A 89 -0.72 -4.35 -12.36
CA VAL A 89 0.53 -3.73 -11.94
C VAL A 89 1.43 -3.40 -13.12
N SER A 90 2.15 -2.29 -13.00
CA SER A 90 3.29 -1.95 -13.87
C SER A 90 4.55 -1.91 -13.03
N LEU A 91 5.60 -2.55 -13.52
CA LEU A 91 6.89 -2.74 -12.86
C LEU A 91 7.99 -2.27 -13.81
N LYS A 92 8.91 -1.46 -13.31
CA LYS A 92 10.06 -1.00 -14.08
C LYS A 92 11.31 -1.00 -13.23
N ARG A 93 12.33 -1.71 -13.68
CA ARG A 93 13.65 -1.73 -13.05
C ARG A 93 14.42 -0.50 -13.48
N VAL A 94 14.86 0.29 -12.50
CA VAL A 94 15.70 1.48 -12.68
C VAL A 94 16.89 1.32 -11.75
N ASP A 95 18.03 0.93 -12.30
CA ASP A 95 19.24 0.57 -11.55
C ASP A 95 18.96 -0.49 -10.46
N GLN A 96 19.14 -0.12 -9.19
CA GLN A 96 18.91 -0.94 -7.98
C GLN A 96 17.52 -0.75 -7.37
N TYR A 97 16.62 -0.10 -8.10
CA TYR A 97 15.24 0.15 -7.71
C TYR A 97 14.28 -0.57 -8.63
N LEU A 98 13.15 -0.96 -8.05
CA LEU A 98 11.97 -1.38 -8.78
C LEU A 98 10.86 -0.35 -8.54
N ASP A 99 10.52 0.38 -9.59
CA ASP A 99 9.35 1.25 -9.60
C ASP A 99 8.11 0.38 -9.79
N ILE A 100 7.11 0.61 -8.94
CA ILE A 100 5.88 -0.17 -8.92
C ILE A 100 4.68 0.76 -8.93
N THR A 101 3.78 0.48 -9.85
CA THR A 101 2.50 1.14 -10.00
C THR A 101 1.40 0.09 -9.88
N VAL A 102 0.62 0.12 -8.80
CA VAL A 102 -0.54 -0.76 -8.60
C VAL A 102 -1.76 -0.11 -9.25
N ASN A 103 -2.21 -0.69 -10.36
CA ASN A 103 -3.31 -0.21 -11.18
C ASN A 103 -4.66 -0.77 -10.69
N ASP A 104 -4.71 -2.07 -10.37
CA ASP A 104 -5.91 -2.72 -9.81
C ASP A 104 -5.57 -3.53 -8.55
N PRO A 105 -5.77 -2.98 -7.34
CA PRO A 105 -5.49 -3.68 -6.10
C PRO A 105 -6.44 -4.85 -5.82
N LYS A 106 -7.52 -5.03 -6.60
CA LYS A 106 -8.47 -6.14 -6.44
C LYS A 106 -8.12 -7.33 -7.32
N ALA A 107 -7.17 -7.19 -8.23
CA ALA A 107 -6.71 -8.28 -9.08
C ALA A 107 -6.19 -9.48 -8.25
N ASP A 108 -6.23 -10.66 -8.87
CA ASP A 108 -5.74 -11.90 -8.28
C ASP A 108 -4.26 -11.80 -7.88
N VAL A 109 -3.89 -12.41 -6.75
CA VAL A 109 -2.52 -12.38 -6.23
C VAL A 109 -1.52 -13.10 -7.15
N THR A 110 -1.96 -14.08 -7.94
CA THR A 110 -1.11 -14.76 -8.92
C THR A 110 -0.66 -13.78 -10.01
N THR A 111 -1.55 -12.91 -10.47
CA THR A 111 -1.26 -11.87 -11.47
C THR A 111 -0.16 -10.90 -11.00
N PHE A 112 -0.14 -10.58 -9.70
CA PHE A 112 0.95 -9.78 -9.12
C PHE A 112 2.24 -10.59 -8.99
N THR A 113 2.14 -11.82 -8.49
CA THR A 113 3.29 -12.72 -8.30
C THR A 113 4.04 -12.96 -9.62
N GLU A 114 3.30 -13.23 -10.69
CA GLU A 114 3.85 -13.40 -12.04
C GLU A 114 4.60 -12.14 -12.51
N ALA A 115 4.03 -10.95 -12.28
CA ALA A 115 4.67 -9.70 -12.65
C ALA A 115 6.03 -9.51 -11.93
N PHE A 116 6.06 -9.77 -10.62
CA PHE A 116 7.29 -9.68 -9.83
C PHE A 116 8.34 -10.70 -10.27
N HIS A 117 7.92 -11.92 -10.57
CA HIS A 117 8.81 -12.96 -11.09
C HIS A 117 9.38 -12.60 -12.46
N ALA A 118 8.58 -11.98 -13.34
CA ALA A 118 9.01 -11.56 -14.66
C ALA A 118 10.17 -10.53 -14.62
N VAL A 119 10.20 -9.67 -13.59
CA VAL A 119 11.30 -8.72 -13.35
C VAL A 119 12.41 -9.27 -12.46
N GLY A 120 12.40 -10.58 -12.17
CA GLY A 120 13.46 -11.30 -11.47
C GLY A 120 13.40 -11.23 -9.95
N LEU A 121 12.23 -10.97 -9.36
CA LEU A 121 12.04 -11.07 -7.92
C LEU A 121 11.30 -12.37 -7.57
N ASP A 122 11.86 -13.17 -6.66
CA ASP A 122 11.13 -14.27 -6.01
C ASP A 122 10.22 -13.66 -4.92
N ALA A 123 9.00 -13.31 -5.31
CA ALA A 123 8.08 -12.59 -4.45
C ALA A 123 6.74 -13.31 -4.35
N VAL A 124 6.23 -13.48 -3.13
CA VAL A 124 4.86 -13.91 -2.87
C VAL A 124 4.01 -12.72 -2.50
N VAL A 125 2.86 -12.61 -3.16
CA VAL A 125 1.92 -11.53 -2.92
C VAL A 125 0.73 -12.02 -2.10
N GLU A 126 0.41 -11.31 -1.03
CA GLU A 126 -0.71 -11.64 -0.13
C GLU A 126 -1.74 -10.50 -0.07
N LYS A 127 -3.02 -10.83 0.08
CA LYS A 127 -4.05 -9.84 0.45
C LYS A 127 -4.09 -9.68 1.96
N ILE A 128 -3.76 -8.48 2.43
CA ILE A 128 -3.64 -8.19 3.86
C ILE A 128 -4.85 -7.38 4.32
N PRO A 129 -5.59 -7.81 5.37
CA PRO A 129 -6.65 -6.98 5.94
C PRO A 129 -6.05 -5.71 6.54
N VAL A 130 -6.52 -4.56 6.10
CA VAL A 130 -6.00 -3.25 6.54
C VAL A 130 -7.13 -2.27 6.86
N ARG A 131 -6.78 -1.22 7.59
CA ARG A 131 -7.64 -0.06 7.84
C ARG A 131 -8.05 0.66 6.55
N PRO A 132 -9.20 1.37 6.52
CA PRO A 132 -9.72 1.99 5.31
C PRO A 132 -8.71 2.84 4.53
N ARG A 133 -7.88 3.63 5.23
CA ARG A 133 -6.86 4.49 4.60
C ARG A 133 -5.69 3.73 3.94
N GLN A 134 -5.62 2.41 4.10
CA GLN A 134 -4.57 1.56 3.55
C GLN A 134 -5.05 0.60 2.47
N VAL A 135 -6.36 0.57 2.17
CA VAL A 135 -6.90 -0.26 1.10
C VAL A 135 -6.24 0.09 -0.23
N GLY A 136 -5.81 -0.94 -0.95
CA GLY A 136 -5.10 -0.87 -2.22
C GLY A 136 -3.64 -0.42 -2.16
N LYS A 137 -3.14 -0.08 -0.97
CA LYS A 137 -1.72 0.23 -0.78
C LYS A 137 -0.90 -1.03 -0.62
N MET A 138 0.36 -0.93 -1.01
CA MET A 138 1.35 -1.96 -0.71
C MET A 138 1.72 -1.92 0.77
N ILE A 139 1.85 -3.10 1.38
CA ILE A 139 2.24 -3.34 2.78
C ILE A 139 3.48 -4.25 2.76
N GLY A 140 4.50 -3.95 3.55
CA GLY A 140 5.79 -4.65 3.48
C GLY A 140 6.88 -3.80 2.84
N PRO A 141 7.93 -4.39 2.26
CA PRO A 141 8.15 -5.81 2.01
C PRO A 141 8.64 -6.51 3.28
N LEU A 142 8.26 -7.77 3.47
CA LEU A 142 8.90 -8.64 4.45
C LEU A 142 9.88 -9.53 3.71
N ALA A 143 11.14 -9.47 4.10
CA ALA A 143 12.22 -10.24 3.51
C ALA A 143 12.81 -11.14 4.59
N PRO A 144 12.34 -12.38 4.74
CA PRO A 144 12.97 -13.34 5.63
C PRO A 144 14.38 -13.65 5.12
N GLY A 145 15.40 -13.16 5.82
CA GLY A 145 16.80 -13.37 5.51
C GLY A 145 17.70 -12.28 6.09
N ASP A 146 19.00 -12.56 6.17
CA ASP A 146 19.99 -11.59 6.61
C ASP A 146 20.37 -10.67 5.46
N PHE A 147 20.31 -9.36 5.71
CA PHE A 147 20.87 -8.36 4.82
C PHE A 147 22.32 -8.09 5.22
N PRO A 148 23.23 -7.85 4.27
CA PRO A 148 24.53 -7.27 4.59
C PRO A 148 24.37 -6.00 5.46
N GLU A 149 25.29 -5.82 6.42
CA GLU A 149 25.26 -4.66 7.33
C GLU A 149 25.21 -3.34 6.53
N GLY A 150 24.32 -2.42 6.94
CA GLY A 150 24.09 -1.16 6.24
C GLY A 150 23.27 -1.26 4.95
N THR A 151 22.75 -2.45 4.62
CA THR A 151 21.82 -2.66 3.50
C THR A 151 20.45 -3.11 3.99
N GLY A 152 19.44 -2.98 3.13
CA GLY A 152 18.10 -3.43 3.42
C GLY A 152 17.16 -3.09 2.29
N MET A 153 15.91 -3.56 2.39
CA MET A 153 14.86 -3.13 1.50
C MET A 153 14.18 -1.89 2.05
N THR A 154 13.88 -0.95 1.17
CA THR A 154 13.09 0.23 1.53
C THR A 154 11.91 0.37 0.57
N ILE A 155 10.80 0.89 1.09
CA ILE A 155 9.68 1.34 0.27
C ILE A 155 9.50 2.82 0.43
N LYS A 156 9.48 3.51 -0.70
CA LYS A 156 9.13 4.92 -0.78
C LYS A 156 7.84 5.05 -1.56
N ALA A 157 6.76 5.44 -0.89
CA ALA A 157 5.53 5.81 -1.57
C ALA A 157 5.77 7.10 -2.38
N ILE A 158 5.42 7.07 -3.67
CA ILE A 158 5.50 8.24 -4.55
C ILE A 158 4.13 8.93 -4.50
N ARG A 159 4.11 10.18 -4.03
CA ARG A 159 2.87 10.97 -4.00
C ARG A 159 2.51 11.44 -5.42
N ALA A 160 1.20 11.55 -5.68
CA ALA A 160 0.62 12.04 -6.94
C ALA A 160 0.98 11.18 -8.17
N CYS A 161 0.42 9.98 -8.23
CA CYS A 161 0.41 9.18 -9.46
C CYS A 161 -1.02 8.83 -9.86
N GLY A 162 -1.25 8.54 -11.14
CA GLY A 162 -2.58 8.25 -11.71
C GLY A 162 -3.17 6.87 -11.35
N SER A 163 -2.62 6.20 -10.33
CA SER A 163 -2.99 4.82 -9.95
C SER A 163 -3.29 4.73 -8.46
N VAL A 164 -3.84 3.60 -8.00
CA VAL A 164 -4.29 3.44 -6.60
C VAL A 164 -3.12 3.52 -5.61
N TRP A 165 -1.95 3.04 -6.01
CA TRP A 165 -0.72 3.21 -5.26
C TRP A 165 0.48 3.20 -6.20
N CYS A 166 1.43 4.08 -5.94
CA CYS A 166 2.75 4.03 -6.56
C CYS A 166 3.83 4.12 -5.51
N GLY A 167 4.91 3.42 -5.77
CA GLY A 167 6.08 3.48 -4.93
C GLY A 167 7.28 2.88 -5.61
N GLN A 168 8.40 3.04 -4.92
CA GLN A 168 9.67 2.53 -5.32
C GLN A 168 10.13 1.57 -4.23
N ILE A 169 10.49 0.35 -4.63
CA ILE A 169 11.17 -0.60 -3.76
C ILE A 169 12.65 -0.57 -4.09
N SER A 170 13.49 -0.30 -3.08
CA SER A 170 14.93 -0.53 -3.19
C SER A 170 15.25 -1.94 -2.71
N ILE A 171 16.05 -2.67 -3.48
CA ILE A 171 16.46 -4.03 -3.16
C ILE A 171 17.99 -4.10 -3.28
N PRO A 172 18.71 -4.61 -2.27
CA PRO A 172 20.16 -4.76 -2.36
C PRO A 172 20.57 -5.60 -3.57
N ALA A 173 21.67 -5.21 -4.22
CA ALA A 173 22.21 -5.95 -5.35
C ALA A 173 22.52 -7.40 -4.95
N GLY A 174 21.97 -8.36 -5.69
CA GLY A 174 22.20 -9.78 -5.44
C GLY A 174 21.32 -10.41 -4.35
N TYR A 175 20.30 -9.71 -3.83
CA TYR A 175 19.31 -10.34 -2.96
C TYR A 175 18.57 -11.44 -3.73
N THR A 176 18.69 -12.68 -3.27
CA THR A 176 18.06 -13.88 -3.84
C THR A 176 17.02 -14.50 -2.91
N GLY A 177 16.80 -13.90 -1.74
CA GLY A 177 15.80 -14.37 -0.79
C GLY A 177 14.39 -14.18 -1.31
N LYS A 178 13.45 -14.81 -0.63
CA LYS A 178 12.03 -14.66 -0.92
C LYS A 178 11.53 -13.33 -0.35
N ILE A 179 10.66 -12.63 -1.07
CA ILE A 179 10.02 -11.38 -0.60
C ILE A 179 8.53 -11.65 -0.40
N VAL A 180 7.95 -11.20 0.70
CA VAL A 180 6.51 -11.18 0.90
C VAL A 180 6.02 -9.74 0.75
N ILE A 181 5.15 -9.52 -0.22
CA ILE A 181 4.53 -8.22 -0.52
C ILE A 181 3.04 -8.31 -0.21
N GLY A 182 2.56 -7.47 0.69
CA GLY A 182 1.14 -7.35 0.97
C GLY A 182 0.47 -6.32 0.06
N ILE A 183 -0.74 -6.64 -0.42
CA ILE A 183 -1.67 -5.65 -0.99
C ILE A 183 -2.84 -5.50 -0.01
N GLY A 184 -3.05 -4.29 0.48
CA GLY A 184 -4.11 -3.98 1.42
C GLY A 184 -5.49 -4.24 0.82
N ARG A 185 -6.29 -5.07 1.48
CA ARG A 185 -7.72 -5.23 1.19
C ARG A 185 -8.56 -4.73 2.36
N PRO A 186 -9.84 -4.38 2.14
CA PRO A 186 -10.76 -4.15 3.24
C PRO A 186 -10.78 -5.36 4.19
N ALA A 187 -10.67 -5.10 5.49
CA ALA A 187 -10.93 -6.12 6.49
C ALA A 187 -12.44 -6.38 6.57
N ALA A 188 -12.83 -7.63 6.83
CA ALA A 188 -14.20 -7.96 7.20
C ALA A 188 -14.56 -7.34 8.56
N PRO A 189 -15.85 -7.17 8.89
CA PRO A 189 -16.26 -6.68 10.21
C PRO A 189 -15.64 -7.52 11.34
N GLY A 190 -14.92 -6.86 12.25
CA GLY A 190 -14.23 -7.52 13.37
C GLY A 190 -12.95 -8.27 12.99
N GLU A 191 -12.58 -8.34 11.72
CA GLU A 191 -11.32 -8.95 11.29
C GLU A 191 -10.13 -8.06 11.73
N PRO A 192 -9.12 -8.63 12.39
CA PRO A 192 -7.94 -7.88 12.80
C PRO A 192 -7.17 -7.32 11.60
N TYR A 193 -6.78 -6.06 11.69
CA TYR A 193 -5.82 -5.47 10.78
C TYR A 193 -4.45 -6.12 10.98
N ARG A 194 -3.78 -6.43 9.88
CA ARG A 194 -2.42 -6.97 9.89
C ARG A 194 -1.46 -5.87 9.43
N ALA A 195 -0.58 -5.45 10.33
CA ALA A 195 0.55 -4.59 9.99
C ALA A 195 1.76 -5.47 9.64
N ASN A 196 2.03 -5.66 8.35
CA ASN A 196 3.24 -6.37 7.88
C ASN A 196 4.41 -5.38 7.63
N GLY A 197 4.56 -4.32 8.44
CA GLY A 197 5.60 -3.32 8.26
C GLY A 197 6.05 -2.68 9.57
N PRO A 198 7.20 -1.99 9.59
CA PRO A 198 7.72 -1.35 10.78
C PRO A 198 6.69 -0.38 11.34
N VAL A 199 6.32 -0.62 12.59
CA VAL A 199 5.41 0.21 13.36
C VAL A 199 6.03 1.61 13.48
N ASN A 200 5.40 2.61 12.87
CA ASN A 200 5.75 4.01 13.04
C ASN A 200 4.60 4.75 13.75
N ASP A 201 4.86 5.94 14.27
CA ASP A 201 3.87 6.70 15.05
C ASP A 201 2.53 6.92 14.31
N SER A 202 2.55 7.01 12.98
CA SER A 202 1.34 7.13 12.16
C SER A 202 0.55 5.81 12.04
N LEU A 203 1.20 4.66 12.22
CA LEU A 203 0.56 3.36 12.37
C LEU A 203 0.00 3.16 13.79
N MET A 204 0.59 3.80 14.80
CA MET A 204 0.18 3.69 16.20
C MET A 204 -0.96 4.63 16.60
N LYS A 205 -1.21 5.73 15.87
CA LYS A 205 -2.41 6.54 16.09
C LYS A 205 -3.65 5.85 15.54
N SER A 206 -4.62 5.59 16.42
CA SER A 206 -5.96 5.12 16.05
C SER A 206 -6.73 6.17 15.23
N ASP A 207 -7.20 5.78 14.05
CA ASP A 207 -8.15 6.58 13.26
C ASP A 207 -9.54 6.58 13.91
N ALA A 208 -9.92 5.48 14.56
CA ALA A 208 -11.21 5.35 15.24
C ALA A 208 -11.36 6.35 16.40
N LEU A 209 -10.24 6.78 16.98
CA LEU A 209 -10.15 7.80 18.03
C LEU A 209 -9.76 9.19 17.50
N ASP A 210 -9.97 9.49 16.23
CA ASP A 210 -9.67 10.83 15.72
C ASP A 210 -10.37 11.92 16.55
N GLY A 211 -9.63 13.01 16.82
CA GLY A 211 -10.02 14.08 17.73
C GLY A 211 -9.99 13.76 19.25
N TYR A 212 -9.57 12.56 19.66
CA TYR A 212 -9.47 12.16 21.07
C TYR A 212 -8.07 11.63 21.41
N GLU A 213 -7.42 12.22 22.41
CA GLU A 213 -6.11 11.79 22.90
C GLU A 213 -6.29 10.75 24.03
N ALA A 214 -6.14 9.47 23.69
CA ALA A 214 -6.26 8.38 24.67
C ALA A 214 -5.02 8.21 25.56
N ARG A 215 -3.85 8.60 25.07
CA ARG A 215 -2.60 8.46 25.83
C ARG A 215 -2.63 9.34 27.08
N GLY A 216 -2.24 8.77 28.21
CA GLY A 216 -2.23 9.47 29.50
C GLY A 216 -3.60 9.56 30.17
N LYS A 217 -4.66 9.04 29.54
CA LYS A 217 -6.00 8.94 30.14
C LYS A 217 -6.15 7.65 30.93
N THR A 218 -7.07 7.67 31.88
CA THR A 218 -7.44 6.47 32.63
C THR A 218 -8.20 5.49 31.74
N VAL A 219 -8.12 4.19 32.04
CA VAL A 219 -8.85 3.15 31.32
C VAL A 219 -10.36 3.43 31.34
N VAL A 220 -10.91 3.90 32.46
CA VAL A 220 -12.34 4.23 32.55
C VAL A 220 -12.76 5.37 31.62
N GLU A 221 -11.94 6.43 31.50
CA GLU A 221 -12.20 7.53 30.56
C GLU A 221 -12.16 7.03 29.10
N VAL A 222 -11.17 6.20 28.75
CA VAL A 222 -11.03 5.69 27.38
C VAL A 222 -12.13 4.67 27.07
N ARG A 223 -12.53 3.81 28.01
CA ARG A 223 -13.68 2.90 27.87
C ARG A 223 -14.96 3.68 27.55
N ALA A 224 -15.24 4.73 28.32
CA ALA A 224 -16.43 5.55 28.10
C ALA A 224 -16.44 6.20 26.71
N GLU A 225 -15.28 6.64 26.21
CA GLU A 225 -15.16 7.19 24.86
C GLU A 225 -15.35 6.12 23.76
N LEU A 226 -14.78 4.93 23.96
CA LEU A 226 -14.96 3.81 23.03
C LEU A 226 -16.43 3.40 22.97
N ASP A 227 -17.10 3.27 24.11
CA ASP A 227 -18.53 2.95 24.19
C ASP A 227 -19.38 3.99 23.48
N ARG A 228 -19.08 5.29 23.67
CA ARG A 228 -19.75 6.40 22.97
C ARG A 228 -19.63 6.29 21.45
N ARG A 229 -18.52 5.73 20.96
CA ARG A 229 -18.25 5.49 19.52
C ARG A 229 -18.70 4.11 19.04
N GLY A 230 -19.27 3.27 19.90
CA GLY A 230 -19.65 1.90 19.58
C GLY A 230 -18.45 0.97 19.31
N LEU A 231 -17.30 1.28 19.90
CA LEU A 231 -16.04 0.55 19.75
C LEU A 231 -15.80 -0.35 20.97
N LYS A 232 -15.10 -1.46 20.74
CA LYS A 232 -14.69 -2.40 21.79
C LYS A 232 -13.22 -2.19 22.15
N PRO A 233 -12.85 -2.27 23.44
CA PRO A 233 -11.45 -2.31 23.82
C PRO A 233 -10.89 -3.73 23.72
N LYS A 234 -9.62 -3.83 23.31
CA LYS A 234 -8.77 -5.01 23.50
C LYS A 234 -7.53 -4.61 24.27
N TYR A 235 -7.16 -5.36 25.30
CA TYR A 235 -6.09 -4.93 26.21
C TYR A 235 -4.79 -5.69 25.98
N TYR A 236 -3.70 -4.95 26.12
CA TYR A 236 -2.35 -5.46 26.16
C TYR A 236 -1.62 -4.88 27.37
N LEU A 237 -0.91 -5.73 28.11
CA LEU A 237 0.01 -5.29 29.16
C LEU A 237 1.43 -5.33 28.62
N PHE A 238 2.15 -4.23 28.81
CA PHE A 238 3.60 -4.24 28.66
C PHE A 238 4.23 -4.80 29.92
N PHE A 239 4.94 -5.91 29.77
CA PHE A 239 5.89 -6.36 30.77
C PHE A 239 7.27 -5.95 30.28
N GLY A 240 7.89 -5.02 31.00
CA GLY A 240 9.25 -4.58 30.74
C GLY A 240 10.17 -5.06 31.84
N ASP A 241 11.07 -5.99 31.50
CA ASP A 241 12.40 -6.00 32.07
C ASP A 241 13.15 -4.85 31.37
N PRO A 242 13.74 -3.87 32.08
CA PRO A 242 14.43 -2.74 31.46
C PRO A 242 15.56 -3.17 30.50
N ASP A 243 16.08 -4.39 30.63
CA ASP A 243 17.16 -4.93 29.80
C ASP A 243 16.67 -5.79 28.61
N LYS A 244 15.35 -5.96 28.42
CA LYS A 244 14.78 -6.79 27.34
C LYS A 244 13.79 -6.03 26.48
N ALA A 245 13.65 -6.49 25.23
CA ALA A 245 12.64 -5.98 24.32
C ALA A 245 11.24 -6.07 24.95
N HIS A 246 10.55 -4.93 25.02
CA HIS A 246 9.20 -4.84 25.56
C HIS A 246 8.25 -5.79 24.80
N THR A 247 7.68 -6.76 25.51
CA THR A 247 6.65 -7.65 24.96
C THR A 247 5.29 -7.25 25.51
N ALA A 248 4.39 -6.91 24.59
CA ALA A 248 2.99 -6.64 24.91
C ALA A 248 2.21 -7.96 24.86
N SER A 249 1.63 -8.36 25.99
CA SER A 249 0.82 -9.59 26.08
C SER A 249 -0.67 -9.26 26.12
N PRO A 250 -1.52 -9.92 25.30
CA PRO A 250 -2.95 -9.69 25.35
C PRO A 250 -3.51 -10.16 26.69
N VAL A 251 -4.44 -9.39 27.26
CA VAL A 251 -5.13 -9.73 28.51
C VAL A 251 -6.62 -9.46 28.42
N THR A 252 -7.38 -10.12 29.30
CA THR A 252 -8.82 -9.95 29.43
C THR A 252 -9.16 -8.70 30.26
N ALA A 253 -10.36 -8.15 30.05
CA ALA A 253 -10.76 -6.87 30.64
C ALA A 253 -10.86 -6.89 32.17
N ASP A 254 -11.14 -8.06 32.78
CA ASP A 254 -11.20 -8.29 34.22
C ASP A 254 -9.84 -8.11 34.92
N ARG A 255 -8.75 -8.19 34.15
CA ARG A 255 -7.39 -7.94 34.66
C ARG A 255 -6.98 -6.47 34.61
N ILE A 256 -7.83 -5.60 34.05
CA ILE A 256 -7.52 -4.18 33.85
C ILE A 256 -8.33 -3.33 34.81
N LYS A 257 -7.61 -2.58 35.67
CA LYS A 257 -8.22 -1.63 36.59
C LYS A 257 -8.59 -0.33 35.88
N ASP A 258 -9.66 0.28 36.34
CA ASP A 258 -10.23 1.51 35.76
C ASP A 258 -9.31 2.73 35.90
N ASP A 259 -8.51 2.78 36.96
CA ASP A 259 -7.57 3.86 37.29
C ASP A 259 -6.21 3.72 36.61
N TRP A 260 -5.96 2.62 35.89
CA TRP A 260 -4.73 2.45 35.11
C TRP A 260 -4.67 3.41 33.94
N VAL A 261 -3.46 3.76 33.52
CA VAL A 261 -3.23 4.74 32.46
C VAL A 261 -2.97 4.02 31.13
N VAL A 262 -3.64 4.47 30.08
CA VAL A 262 -3.42 4.04 28.70
C VAL A 262 -2.15 4.70 28.17
N ASP A 263 -1.22 3.89 27.66
CA ASP A 263 0.02 4.39 27.06
C ASP A 263 -0.09 4.51 25.54
N LEU A 264 -0.67 3.53 24.85
CA LEU A 264 -0.91 3.56 23.41
C LEU A 264 -2.31 3.03 23.07
N ALA A 265 -2.87 3.55 21.98
CA ALA A 265 -4.16 3.12 21.45
C ALA A 265 -4.10 3.06 19.92
N TRP A 266 -4.34 1.89 19.33
CA TRP A 266 -4.31 1.69 17.88
C TRP A 266 -5.54 0.91 17.39
N ASP A 267 -5.88 1.11 16.11
CA ASP A 267 -6.99 0.36 15.51
C ASP A 267 -6.61 -1.12 15.38
N TYR A 268 -7.35 -2.00 16.03
CA TYR A 268 -7.15 -3.44 15.95
C TYR A 268 -7.99 -4.06 14.84
N SER A 269 -9.24 -3.61 14.70
CA SER A 269 -10.20 -4.00 13.65
C SER A 269 -11.13 -2.82 13.37
N SER A 270 -12.15 -3.01 12.53
CA SER A 270 -13.18 -2.00 12.25
C SER A 270 -14.02 -1.59 13.47
N ASP A 271 -14.08 -2.43 14.50
CA ASP A 271 -14.94 -2.25 15.68
C ASP A 271 -14.16 -2.35 17.00
N THR A 272 -12.85 -2.54 16.95
CA THR A 272 -12.02 -2.79 18.13
C THR A 272 -10.78 -1.90 18.11
N VAL A 273 -10.53 -1.23 19.23
CA VAL A 273 -9.29 -0.49 19.50
C VAL A 273 -8.47 -1.28 20.50
N ALA A 274 -7.21 -1.53 20.17
CA ALA A 274 -6.27 -2.13 21.10
C ALA A 274 -5.61 -1.03 21.94
N LEU A 275 -5.57 -1.27 23.25
CA LEU A 275 -5.03 -0.38 24.27
C LEU A 275 -3.85 -1.08 24.93
N THR A 276 -2.67 -0.45 24.94
CA THR A 276 -1.65 -0.80 25.91
C THR A 276 -1.90 -0.01 27.18
N VAL A 277 -1.86 -0.72 28.28
CA VAL A 277 -1.99 -0.15 29.62
C VAL A 277 -0.67 -0.34 30.32
N ALA A 278 -0.13 0.76 30.87
CA ALA A 278 1.02 0.69 31.75
C ALA A 278 0.55 0.07 33.07
N GLY A 279 0.80 -1.23 33.22
CA GLY A 279 0.48 -1.93 34.46
C GLY A 279 1.36 -1.42 35.60
N GLY A 280 0.76 -1.29 36.80
CA GLY A 280 1.51 -1.42 38.05
C GLY A 280 2.26 -2.78 38.12
N PRO A 281 2.97 -3.07 39.23
CA PRO A 281 4.01 -4.11 39.28
C PRO A 281 3.59 -5.43 38.62
N SER A 282 4.53 -6.01 37.86
CA SER A 282 4.34 -7.24 37.08
C SER A 282 3.53 -8.27 37.86
N PRO A 283 2.52 -8.94 37.27
CA PRO A 283 2.01 -10.17 37.86
C PRO A 283 3.22 -11.08 38.03
N GLU A 284 3.44 -11.56 39.26
CA GLU A 284 4.45 -12.58 39.54
C GLU A 284 4.27 -13.67 38.48
N GLN A 285 5.31 -13.88 37.67
CA GLN A 285 5.32 -15.04 36.79
C GLN A 285 5.16 -16.25 37.73
N PRO A 286 4.29 -17.23 37.41
CA PRO A 286 4.27 -18.46 38.18
C PRO A 286 5.70 -18.98 38.17
N GLU A 287 6.32 -19.11 39.35
CA GLU A 287 7.61 -19.77 39.50
C GLU A 287 7.54 -21.05 38.70
N GLU A 288 8.35 -21.14 37.63
CA GLU A 288 8.74 -22.42 37.09
C GLU A 288 9.27 -23.21 38.28
N GLN A 289 8.48 -24.19 38.73
CA GLN A 289 8.93 -25.15 39.71
C GLN A 289 10.15 -25.83 39.11
N ASN A 290 11.33 -25.33 39.47
CA ASN A 290 12.59 -26.03 39.34
C ASN A 290 12.49 -27.25 40.25
N GLY A 291 11.88 -28.32 39.71
CA GLY A 291 12.01 -29.65 40.24
C GLY A 291 13.45 -30.10 40.07
N GLN A 292 14.19 -30.04 41.17
CA GLN A 292 15.37 -30.89 41.39
C GLN A 292 14.95 -32.34 41.60
#